data_AF-A0A1V4RFF5-F1
#
_entry.id   AF-A0A1V4RFF5-F1
#
_cell.length_a   1.000
_cell.length_b   1.000
_cell.length_c   1.000
_cell.angle_alpha   90.00
_cell.angle_beta   90.00
_cell.angle_gamma   90.00
#
_symmetry.space_group_name_H-M   'P 1'
#
loop_
_entity.id
_entity.type
_entity.pdbx_description
1 polymer ?
#
loop_
_entity_poly.entity_id
_entity_poly.type
_entity_poly.pdbx_seq_one_letter_code
_entity_poly.pdbx_strand_id
1 'polypeptide(L)'
;MLQRTALVRSGEYNVWSLTWNDVAGTSEDFFENYLLLESEKKLQLFNGVKEAVNVSSVHRLFGDDSFGWFTQYLNTPDQVTWMNYAWAYCYAHLDPSLLSDETGHFHWKEKARQIAGDLFPLFYPFDSSVLCGSSVCEQWSIHVAQDLKQVQTMDVSSMKVLLYLDDRLREDGFQKEWNSFLRLLNLMHFLPGCVVHAATGRELSSEIEALCRDAVDVANLPEGNEEWNEVLELVHPSLADLCKRLRDNGSLVPEVGVDIADIDDEVFCTGELVWPDKKLIVLMNGNLNVSKILEGMGWKVISASDASEKPMSLISFLRGGDSL
;
A
#
# COMPACT_ATOMS: atom_id res chain seq x y z
N MET A 1 2.32 10.25 9.74
CA MET A 1 1.50 10.12 8.53
C MET A 1 2.32 9.82 7.28
N LEU A 2 3.49 10.43 7.10
CA LEU A 2 4.33 10.27 5.90
C LEU A 2 4.68 8.81 5.54
N GLN A 3 5.07 7.97 6.50
CA GLN A 3 5.29 6.53 6.27
C GLN A 3 4.04 5.80 5.77
N ARG A 4 2.86 6.15 6.30
CA ARG A 4 1.58 5.57 5.85
C ARG A 4 1.26 6.01 4.42
N THR A 5 1.51 7.28 4.09
CA THR A 5 1.35 7.79 2.72
C THR A 5 2.26 7.05 1.75
N ALA A 6 3.51 6.77 2.11
CA ALA A 6 4.43 6.00 1.27
C ALA A 6 3.92 4.57 1.05
N LEU A 7 3.49 3.87 2.11
CA LEU A 7 2.94 2.51 2.00
C LEU A 7 1.66 2.46 1.15
N VAL A 8 0.69 3.34 1.41
CA VAL A 8 -0.56 3.40 0.62
C VAL A 8 -0.26 3.67 -0.86
N ARG A 9 0.68 4.57 -1.14
CA ARG A 9 1.05 4.91 -2.52
C ARG A 9 1.91 3.86 -3.21
N SER A 10 2.53 2.95 -2.47
CA SER A 10 3.26 1.84 -3.09
C SER A 10 2.31 0.90 -3.84
N GLY A 11 1.05 0.80 -3.42
CA GLY A 11 0.09 -0.16 -3.99
C GLY A 11 0.32 -1.61 -3.53
N GLU A 12 1.47 -1.91 -2.93
CA GLU A 12 1.87 -3.26 -2.50
C GLU A 12 1.21 -3.68 -1.17
N TYR A 13 0.74 -2.73 -0.36
CA TYR A 13 0.21 -3.00 0.98
C TYR A 13 -1.15 -2.33 1.22
N ASN A 14 -2.10 -3.09 1.77
CA ASN A 14 -3.31 -2.54 2.38
C ASN A 14 -3.01 -2.12 3.83
N VAL A 15 -3.15 -0.84 4.13
CA VAL A 15 -2.76 -0.28 5.44
C VAL A 15 -3.97 -0.07 6.34
N TRP A 16 -4.12 -0.93 7.34
CA TRP A 16 -5.15 -0.80 8.36
C TRP A 16 -4.63 -0.09 9.60
N SER A 17 -5.35 0.96 10.02
CA SER A 17 -5.07 1.71 11.24
C SER A 17 -6.14 1.38 12.27
N LEU A 18 -5.75 0.61 13.29
CA LEU A 18 -6.60 0.19 14.39
C LEU A 18 -6.07 0.77 15.69
N THR A 19 -6.99 1.20 16.55
CA THR A 19 -6.70 1.66 17.91
C THR A 19 -7.02 0.59 18.92
N TRP A 20 -6.57 0.77 20.17
CA TRP A 20 -6.96 -0.11 21.26
C TRP A 20 -8.49 -0.20 21.43
N ASN A 21 -9.20 0.91 21.21
CA ASN A 21 -10.66 0.96 21.34
C ASN A 21 -11.35 0.09 20.28
N ASP A 22 -10.82 0.05 19.05
CA ASP A 22 -11.34 -0.81 17.98
C ASP A 22 -11.19 -2.31 18.34
N VAL A 23 -10.09 -2.68 19.02
CA VAL A 23 -9.82 -4.10 19.37
C VAL A 23 -10.51 -4.52 20.66
N ALA A 24 -10.59 -3.63 21.64
CA ALA A 24 -11.17 -3.92 22.95
C ALA A 24 -12.71 -4.03 22.92
N GLY A 25 -13.35 -3.65 21.81
CA GLY A 25 -14.81 -3.66 21.67
C GLY A 25 -15.50 -2.74 22.69
N THR A 26 -14.86 -1.60 23.02
CA THR A 26 -15.42 -0.64 23.98
C THR A 26 -16.74 -0.08 23.45
N SER A 27 -17.81 -0.24 24.24
CA SER A 27 -19.17 0.18 23.90
C SER A 27 -19.26 1.70 23.72
N GLU A 28 -19.56 2.10 22.48
CA GLU A 28 -20.10 3.36 21.96
C GLU A 28 -19.46 4.69 22.43
N ASP A 29 -19.20 5.56 21.45
CA ASP A 29 -18.73 6.97 21.60
C ASP A 29 -17.22 7.26 21.54
N PHE A 30 -16.40 6.33 21.06
CA PHE A 30 -14.96 6.57 20.89
C PHE A 30 -14.54 7.11 19.51
N PHE A 31 -15.48 7.23 18.56
CA PHE A 31 -15.28 7.91 17.26
C PHE A 31 -16.58 8.58 16.81
N GLU A 32 -16.46 9.59 15.96
CA GLU A 32 -17.54 10.17 15.16
C GLU A 32 -17.56 9.54 13.77
N ASN A 33 -18.75 9.15 13.29
CA ASN A 33 -18.88 8.48 12.00
C ASN A 33 -19.04 9.48 10.84
N TYR A 34 -17.94 10.11 10.45
CA TYR A 34 -17.92 11.08 9.35
C TYR A 34 -18.18 10.51 7.95
N LEU A 35 -18.33 9.20 7.84
CA LEU A 35 -18.73 8.54 6.59
C LEU A 35 -20.23 8.67 6.33
N LEU A 36 -21.00 9.05 7.36
CA LEU A 36 -22.40 9.41 7.20
C LEU A 36 -22.50 10.76 6.47
N LEU A 37 -23.11 10.75 5.29
CA LEU A 37 -23.35 11.95 4.51
C LEU A 37 -24.50 12.74 5.15
N GLU A 38 -24.16 13.83 5.84
CA GLU A 38 -25.12 14.61 6.64
C GLU A 38 -26.18 15.36 5.83
N SER A 39 -25.90 15.69 4.55
CA SER A 39 -26.83 16.45 3.72
C SER A 39 -27.56 15.58 2.71
N GLU A 40 -28.86 15.86 2.53
CA GLU A 40 -29.71 15.14 1.59
C GLU A 40 -29.16 15.19 0.15
N LYS A 41 -28.59 16.32 -0.26
CA LYS A 41 -27.94 16.48 -1.57
C LYS A 41 -26.77 15.50 -1.74
N LYS A 42 -25.89 15.39 -0.75
CA LYS A 42 -24.74 14.46 -0.81
C LYS A 42 -25.23 13.01 -0.85
N LEU A 43 -26.23 12.69 -0.03
CA LEU A 43 -26.84 11.35 -0.02
C LEU A 43 -27.49 11.01 -1.37
N GLN A 44 -28.15 11.96 -2.04
CA GLN A 44 -28.69 11.78 -3.38
C GLN A 44 -27.59 11.54 -4.42
N LEU A 45 -26.50 12.30 -4.38
CA LEU A 45 -25.35 12.09 -5.28
C LEU A 45 -24.73 10.70 -5.10
N PHE A 46 -24.48 10.30 -3.85
CA PHE A 46 -23.98 8.96 -3.52
C PHE A 46 -24.92 7.86 -4.04
N ASN A 47 -26.22 7.98 -3.76
CA ASN A 47 -27.21 7.02 -4.22
C ASN A 47 -27.38 7.00 -5.75
N GLY A 48 -27.08 8.10 -6.44
CA GLY A 48 -27.12 8.19 -7.89
C GLY A 48 -26.03 7.39 -8.58
N VAL A 49 -24.88 7.18 -7.92
CA VAL A 49 -23.74 6.45 -8.48
C VAL A 49 -23.56 5.05 -7.93
N LYS A 50 -24.15 4.72 -6.77
CA LYS A 50 -23.87 3.46 -6.05
C LYS A 50 -24.11 2.18 -6.86
N GLU A 51 -25.16 2.13 -7.68
CA GLU A 51 -25.46 0.95 -8.51
C GLU A 51 -24.47 0.84 -9.68
N ALA A 52 -24.12 1.99 -10.28
CA ALA A 52 -23.22 2.04 -11.42
C ALA A 52 -21.78 1.62 -11.05
N VAL A 53 -21.36 1.87 -9.81
CA VAL A 53 -20.06 1.40 -9.29
C VAL A 53 -20.15 0.12 -8.45
N ASN A 54 -21.29 -0.59 -8.49
CA ASN A 54 -21.49 -1.89 -7.84
C ASN A 54 -21.24 -1.89 -6.31
N VAL A 55 -21.65 -0.83 -5.58
CA VAL A 55 -21.49 -0.74 -4.12
C VAL A 55 -22.81 -0.94 -3.34
N SER A 56 -23.83 -1.49 -4.00
CA SER A 56 -25.17 -1.72 -3.45
C SER A 56 -25.17 -2.73 -2.29
N SER A 57 -24.20 -3.64 -2.25
CA SER A 57 -23.99 -4.65 -1.20
C SER A 57 -23.33 -4.10 0.07
N VAL A 58 -22.73 -2.91 0.01
CA VAL A 58 -21.85 -2.33 1.04
C VAL A 58 -22.64 -1.63 2.15
N HIS A 59 -23.98 -1.55 2.07
CA HIS A 59 -24.83 -0.92 3.08
C HIS A 59 -24.73 -1.53 4.49
N ARG A 60 -24.18 -2.75 4.64
CA ARG A 60 -23.96 -3.38 5.97
C ARG A 60 -22.64 -3.01 6.65
N LEU A 61 -21.67 -2.45 5.93
CA LEU A 61 -20.34 -2.19 6.48
C LEU A 61 -20.32 -1.06 7.51
N PHE A 62 -21.25 -0.10 7.46
CA PHE A 62 -21.12 1.15 8.23
C PHE A 62 -21.73 1.11 9.64
N GLY A 63 -22.32 -0.02 10.04
CA GLY A 63 -22.69 -0.28 11.43
C GLY A 63 -21.51 -0.77 12.29
N ASP A 64 -20.45 -1.28 11.66
CA ASP A 64 -19.29 -1.85 12.35
C ASP A 64 -18.16 -0.84 12.53
N ASP A 65 -17.34 -1.05 13.57
CA ASP A 65 -16.12 -0.30 13.83
C ASP A 65 -14.98 -0.64 12.84
N SER A 66 -13.81 -0.02 13.00
CA SER A 66 -12.68 -0.26 12.09
C SER A 66 -12.15 -1.70 12.17
N PHE A 67 -12.34 -2.39 13.31
CA PHE A 67 -11.90 -3.78 13.48
C PHE A 67 -12.84 -4.77 12.79
N GLY A 68 -14.15 -4.52 12.84
CA GLY A 68 -15.15 -5.24 12.05
C GLY A 68 -14.85 -5.15 10.55
N TRP A 69 -14.49 -3.95 10.07
CA TRP A 69 -14.06 -3.73 8.69
C TRP A 69 -12.83 -4.54 8.31
N PHE A 70 -11.80 -4.51 9.15
CA PHE A 70 -10.57 -5.27 8.94
C PHE A 70 -10.87 -6.77 8.88
N THR A 71 -11.68 -7.27 9.81
CA THR A 71 -12.06 -8.70 9.88
C THR A 71 -12.87 -9.11 8.66
N GLN A 72 -13.79 -8.27 8.20
CA GLN A 72 -14.54 -8.52 6.97
C GLN A 72 -13.62 -8.56 5.76
N TYR A 73 -12.69 -7.61 5.65
CA TYR A 73 -11.72 -7.58 4.56
C TYR A 73 -10.83 -8.83 4.55
N LEU A 74 -10.37 -9.30 5.72
CA LEU A 74 -9.59 -10.54 5.81
C LEU A 74 -10.39 -11.78 5.39
N ASN A 75 -11.67 -11.85 5.75
CA ASN A 75 -12.53 -12.98 5.41
C ASN A 75 -12.92 -13.03 3.93
N THR A 76 -13.08 -11.86 3.30
CA THR A 76 -13.47 -11.75 1.89
C THR A 76 -12.82 -10.51 1.28
N PRO A 77 -11.53 -10.59 0.91
CA PRO A 77 -10.82 -9.45 0.33
C PRO A 77 -11.46 -9.04 -1.00
N ASP A 78 -11.87 -7.77 -1.10
CA ASP A 78 -12.48 -7.21 -2.31
C ASP A 78 -12.06 -5.74 -2.49
N GLN A 79 -10.80 -5.55 -2.85
CA GLN A 79 -10.21 -4.22 -3.01
C GLN A 79 -11.00 -3.31 -3.97
N VAL A 80 -11.60 -3.89 -5.03
CA VAL A 80 -12.38 -3.14 -6.03
C VAL A 80 -13.62 -2.54 -5.40
N THR A 81 -14.37 -3.32 -4.63
CA THR A 81 -15.58 -2.80 -3.97
C THR A 81 -15.26 -1.71 -2.94
N TRP A 82 -14.17 -1.87 -2.17
CA TRP A 82 -13.72 -0.85 -1.21
C TRP A 82 -13.29 0.45 -1.92
N MET A 83 -12.54 0.34 -3.02
CA MET A 83 -12.16 1.48 -3.86
C MET A 83 -13.39 2.18 -4.45
N ASN A 84 -14.34 1.42 -5.01
CA ASN A 84 -15.57 1.97 -5.58
C ASN A 84 -16.40 2.71 -4.53
N TYR A 85 -16.43 2.20 -3.30
CA TYR A 85 -17.15 2.86 -2.21
C TYR A 85 -16.44 4.16 -1.80
N ALA A 86 -15.12 4.12 -1.60
CA ALA A 86 -14.32 5.31 -1.31
C ALA A 86 -14.53 6.38 -2.39
N TRP A 87 -14.54 5.98 -3.66
CA TRP A 87 -14.84 6.86 -4.77
C TRP A 87 -16.25 7.44 -4.69
N ALA A 88 -17.29 6.61 -4.46
CA ALA A 88 -18.67 7.08 -4.36
C ALA A 88 -18.87 8.07 -3.20
N TYR A 89 -18.21 7.83 -2.07
CA TYR A 89 -18.17 8.76 -0.94
C TYR A 89 -17.51 10.09 -1.34
N CYS A 90 -16.33 10.05 -1.96
CA CYS A 90 -15.63 11.24 -2.44
C CYS A 90 -16.40 12.00 -3.53
N TYR A 91 -17.07 11.27 -4.42
CA TYR A 91 -17.92 11.82 -5.47
C TYR A 91 -19.05 12.68 -4.89
N ALA A 92 -19.64 12.26 -3.78
CA ALA A 92 -20.66 13.04 -3.09
C ALA A 92 -20.14 14.38 -2.53
N HIS A 93 -18.82 14.53 -2.35
CA HIS A 93 -18.20 15.78 -1.90
C HIS A 93 -17.75 16.69 -3.05
N LEU A 94 -17.82 16.25 -4.31
CA LEU A 94 -17.56 17.10 -5.47
C LEU A 94 -18.63 18.20 -5.59
N ASP A 95 -18.20 19.42 -5.93
CA ASP A 95 -19.09 20.57 -6.10
C ASP A 95 -19.06 21.08 -7.55
N PRO A 96 -20.08 20.73 -8.37
CA PRO A 96 -20.20 21.17 -9.74
C PRO A 96 -20.24 22.68 -9.94
N SER A 97 -20.61 23.47 -8.92
CA SER A 97 -20.65 24.93 -9.05
C SER A 97 -19.25 25.54 -9.19
N LEU A 98 -18.23 24.87 -8.64
CA LEU A 98 -16.83 25.29 -8.75
C LEU A 98 -16.27 25.17 -10.17
N LEU A 99 -16.91 24.39 -11.07
CA LEU A 99 -16.49 24.33 -12.48
C LEU A 99 -16.73 25.66 -13.21
N SER A 100 -17.77 26.39 -12.83
CA SER A 100 -18.16 27.67 -13.44
C SER A 100 -17.71 28.88 -12.63
N ASP A 101 -17.36 28.68 -11.36
CA ASP A 101 -16.86 29.73 -10.46
C ASP A 101 -15.33 29.68 -10.41
N GLU A 102 -14.67 30.39 -11.33
CA GLU A 102 -13.21 30.46 -11.41
C GLU A 102 -12.57 30.98 -10.11
N THR A 103 -13.23 31.89 -9.40
CA THR A 103 -12.72 32.48 -8.16
C THR A 103 -12.82 31.47 -7.02
N GLY A 104 -13.96 30.79 -6.89
CA GLY A 104 -14.15 29.70 -5.94
C GLY A 104 -13.18 28.55 -6.17
N HIS A 105 -13.00 28.12 -7.41
CA HIS A 105 -12.02 27.09 -7.78
C HIS A 105 -10.59 27.50 -7.41
N PHE A 106 -10.22 28.75 -7.69
CA PHE A 106 -8.91 29.29 -7.34
C PHE A 106 -8.68 29.25 -5.82
N HIS A 107 -9.63 29.75 -5.02
CA HIS A 107 -9.52 29.73 -3.55
C HIS A 107 -9.45 28.31 -2.98
N TRP A 108 -10.27 27.40 -3.52
CA TRP A 108 -10.23 25.99 -3.14
C TRP A 108 -8.84 25.39 -3.44
N LYS A 109 -8.30 25.64 -4.64
CA LYS A 109 -7.01 25.10 -5.08
C LYS A 109 -5.86 25.64 -4.24
N GLU A 110 -5.87 26.93 -3.94
CA GLU A 110 -4.84 27.55 -3.09
C GLU A 110 -4.90 27.06 -1.64
N LYS A 111 -6.09 26.83 -1.09
CA LYS A 111 -6.24 26.19 0.22
C LYS A 111 -5.66 24.77 0.22
N ALA A 112 -5.99 23.96 -0.80
CA ALA A 112 -5.43 22.62 -0.92
C ALA A 112 -3.90 22.64 -1.10
N ARG A 113 -3.35 23.62 -1.82
CA ARG A 113 -1.91 23.83 -1.97
C ARG A 113 -1.23 24.14 -0.64
N GLN A 114 -1.80 25.06 0.14
CA GLN A 114 -1.27 25.41 1.46
C GLN A 114 -1.24 24.21 2.39
N ILE A 115 -2.28 23.37 2.35
CA ILE A 115 -2.39 22.17 3.18
C ILE A 115 -1.43 21.08 2.71
N ALA A 116 -1.36 20.81 1.41
CA ALA A 116 -0.55 19.72 0.87
C ALA A 116 0.96 20.04 0.87
N GLY A 117 1.35 21.32 0.83
CA GLY A 117 2.74 21.73 0.71
C GLY A 117 3.41 21.06 -0.49
N ASP A 118 4.55 20.42 -0.25
CA ASP A 118 5.32 19.68 -1.26
C ASP A 118 4.55 18.50 -1.88
N LEU A 119 3.50 18.00 -1.22
CA LEU A 119 2.67 16.90 -1.76
C LEU A 119 1.64 17.40 -2.77
N PHE A 120 1.50 18.72 -2.97
CA PHE A 120 0.50 19.28 -3.86
C PHE A 120 0.56 18.77 -5.31
N PRO A 121 1.73 18.59 -5.95
CA PRO A 121 1.81 18.04 -7.30
C PRO A 121 1.23 16.61 -7.41
N LEU A 122 1.27 15.85 -6.32
CA LEU A 122 0.71 14.48 -6.27
C LEU A 122 -0.83 14.51 -6.19
N PHE A 123 -1.36 15.47 -5.45
CA PHE A 123 -2.80 15.66 -5.26
C PHE A 123 -3.46 16.36 -6.45
N TYR A 124 -2.80 17.35 -7.06
CA TYR A 124 -3.35 18.13 -8.18
C TYR A 124 -2.43 18.05 -9.43
N PRO A 125 -2.31 16.89 -10.09
CA PRO A 125 -1.51 16.71 -11.31
C PRO A 125 -2.31 17.01 -12.59
N PHE A 126 -3.28 17.95 -12.54
CA PHE A 126 -4.24 18.14 -13.61
C PHE A 126 -3.89 19.34 -14.51
N ASP A 127 -3.92 19.11 -15.82
CA ASP A 127 -3.76 20.13 -16.87
C ASP A 127 -5.10 20.53 -17.53
N SER A 128 -6.20 19.90 -17.11
CA SER A 128 -7.53 19.97 -17.71
C SER A 128 -8.58 20.50 -16.73
N SER A 129 -9.85 20.58 -17.16
CA SER A 129 -10.97 20.94 -16.29
C SER A 129 -11.13 19.91 -15.18
N VAL A 130 -11.09 20.38 -13.93
CA VAL A 130 -11.17 19.55 -12.72
C VAL A 130 -12.47 19.84 -12.00
N LEU A 131 -13.22 18.79 -11.68
CA LEU A 131 -14.27 18.88 -10.69
C LEU A 131 -13.64 18.67 -9.31
N CYS A 132 -13.92 19.58 -8.37
CA CYS A 132 -13.29 19.58 -7.05
C CYS A 132 -14.32 19.80 -5.95
N GLY A 133 -13.91 19.56 -4.71
CA GLY A 133 -14.78 19.76 -3.55
C GLY A 133 -14.09 19.43 -2.23
N SER A 134 -14.79 19.63 -1.13
CA SER A 134 -14.23 19.39 0.21
C SER A 134 -15.28 19.06 1.27
N SER A 135 -14.83 18.32 2.28
CA SER A 135 -15.48 18.22 3.58
C SER A 135 -14.48 18.71 4.63
N VAL A 136 -14.88 19.66 5.46
CA VAL A 136 -13.98 20.31 6.43
C VAL A 136 -14.62 20.25 7.80
N CYS A 137 -13.90 19.70 8.75
CA CYS A 137 -14.17 19.79 10.18
C CYS A 137 -13.08 20.65 10.84
N GLU A 138 -13.19 20.87 12.14
CA GLU A 138 -12.26 21.73 12.88
C GLU A 138 -10.82 21.17 12.85
N GLN A 139 -10.66 19.85 13.04
CA GLN A 139 -9.35 19.21 13.17
C GLN A 139 -8.91 18.44 11.93
N TRP A 140 -9.77 18.20 10.95
CA TRP A 140 -9.41 17.46 9.74
C TRP A 140 -10.19 17.93 8.52
N SER A 141 -9.65 17.64 7.33
CA SER A 141 -10.35 17.90 6.08
C SER A 141 -10.10 16.82 5.04
N ILE A 142 -11.07 16.66 4.14
CA ILE A 142 -10.96 15.89 2.92
C ILE A 142 -11.11 16.87 1.76
N HIS A 143 -10.12 16.93 0.89
CA HIS A 143 -10.21 17.63 -0.38
C HIS A 143 -10.19 16.60 -1.51
N VAL A 144 -11.11 16.75 -2.46
CA VAL A 144 -11.28 15.83 -3.59
C VAL A 144 -11.11 16.57 -4.90
N ALA A 145 -10.47 15.93 -5.86
CA ALA A 145 -10.30 16.44 -7.20
C ALA A 145 -10.28 15.30 -8.22
N GLN A 146 -10.97 15.50 -9.34
CA GLN A 146 -10.92 14.56 -10.45
C GLN A 146 -11.11 15.30 -11.78
N ASP A 147 -10.42 14.84 -12.83
CA ASP A 147 -10.63 15.33 -14.19
C ASP A 147 -12.09 15.13 -14.61
N LEU A 148 -12.68 16.16 -15.22
CA LEU A 148 -14.10 16.15 -15.58
C LEU A 148 -14.47 15.00 -16.52
N LYS A 149 -13.60 14.64 -17.48
CA LYS A 149 -13.88 13.52 -18.39
C LYS A 149 -13.85 12.20 -17.64
N GLN A 150 -12.92 12.03 -16.70
CA GLN A 150 -12.84 10.83 -15.89
C GLN A 150 -14.03 10.67 -14.94
N VAL A 151 -14.57 11.78 -14.43
CA VAL A 151 -15.85 11.76 -13.69
C VAL A 151 -16.98 11.27 -14.58
N GLN A 152 -17.05 11.73 -15.85
CA GLN A 152 -18.10 11.34 -16.79
C GLN A 152 -18.01 9.87 -17.21
N THR A 153 -16.80 9.30 -17.28
CA THR A 153 -16.58 7.88 -17.56
C THR A 153 -16.58 7.01 -16.31
N MET A 154 -16.78 7.61 -15.12
CA MET A 154 -16.79 6.93 -13.83
C MET A 154 -15.50 6.14 -13.55
N ASP A 155 -14.36 6.67 -13.96
CA ASP A 155 -13.07 6.06 -13.66
C ASP A 155 -12.74 6.28 -12.18
N VAL A 156 -12.95 5.25 -11.37
CA VAL A 156 -12.75 5.31 -9.92
C VAL A 156 -11.28 5.52 -9.53
N SER A 157 -10.34 5.11 -10.38
CA SER A 157 -8.90 5.07 -10.07
C SER A 157 -8.20 6.43 -10.19
N SER A 158 -8.79 7.36 -10.94
CA SER A 158 -8.19 8.68 -11.19
C SER A 158 -8.55 9.76 -10.16
N MET A 159 -9.45 9.46 -9.22
CA MET A 159 -9.78 10.38 -8.12
C MET A 159 -8.56 10.69 -7.27
N LYS A 160 -8.32 11.98 -7.00
CA LYS A 160 -7.30 12.46 -6.07
C LYS A 160 -7.96 12.91 -4.78
N VAL A 161 -7.40 12.46 -3.66
CA VAL A 161 -7.91 12.76 -2.32
C VAL A 161 -6.77 13.25 -1.47
N LEU A 162 -6.92 14.42 -0.86
CA LEU A 162 -6.03 14.93 0.17
C LEU A 162 -6.77 14.84 1.50
N LEU A 163 -6.34 13.90 2.33
CA LEU A 163 -6.82 13.71 3.69
C LEU A 163 -5.85 14.39 4.66
N TYR A 164 -6.32 15.41 5.36
CA TYR A 164 -5.52 16.25 6.24
C TYR A 164 -6.00 16.19 7.68
N LEU A 165 -5.05 16.15 8.63
CA LEU A 165 -5.29 16.26 10.06
C LEU A 165 -4.43 17.38 10.66
N ASP A 166 -5.05 18.30 11.40
CA ASP A 166 -4.35 19.26 12.25
C ASP A 166 -4.05 18.65 13.63
N ASP A 167 -2.96 17.89 13.70
CA ASP A 167 -2.53 17.20 14.92
C ASP A 167 -1.87 18.10 15.97
N ARG A 168 -1.92 19.42 15.75
CA ARG A 168 -1.52 20.46 16.73
C ARG A 168 -2.67 20.81 17.67
N LEU A 169 -3.92 20.63 17.22
CA LEU A 169 -5.13 20.89 17.99
C LEU A 169 -5.41 19.72 18.95
N ARG A 170 -4.55 19.54 19.95
CA ARG A 170 -4.65 18.46 20.96
C ARG A 170 -5.41 18.94 22.19
N GLU A 171 -6.71 19.15 22.01
CA GLU A 171 -7.63 19.52 23.10
C GLU A 171 -8.39 18.28 23.64
N ASP A 172 -9.22 18.49 24.66
CA ASP A 172 -10.11 17.44 25.17
C ASP A 172 -10.99 16.91 24.02
N GLY A 173 -11.01 15.59 23.84
CA GLY A 173 -11.72 14.94 22.72
C GLY A 173 -10.87 14.63 21.49
N PHE A 174 -9.59 15.04 21.45
CA PHE A 174 -8.69 14.74 20.32
C PHE A 174 -8.58 13.23 20.00
N GLN A 175 -8.67 12.35 21.01
CA GLN A 175 -8.66 10.91 20.76
C GLN A 175 -9.85 10.45 19.91
N LYS A 176 -11.04 11.03 20.12
CA LYS A 176 -12.24 10.71 19.33
C LYS A 176 -12.06 11.15 17.89
N GLU A 177 -11.59 12.38 17.68
CA GLU A 177 -11.28 12.92 16.35
C GLU A 177 -10.18 12.12 15.64
N TRP A 178 -9.13 11.74 16.37
CA TRP A 178 -8.08 10.87 15.86
C TRP A 178 -8.61 9.51 15.40
N ASN A 179 -9.46 8.86 16.20
CA ASN A 179 -10.07 7.58 15.83
C ASN A 179 -10.97 7.73 14.58
N SER A 180 -11.73 8.82 14.51
CA SER A 180 -12.59 9.15 13.37
C SER A 180 -11.77 9.38 12.10
N PHE A 181 -10.65 10.10 12.23
CA PHE A 181 -9.69 10.31 11.15
C PHE A 181 -9.07 8.99 10.66
N LEU A 182 -8.64 8.12 11.58
CA LEU A 182 -8.08 6.82 11.21
C LEU A 182 -9.12 5.95 10.49
N ARG A 183 -10.39 6.03 10.89
CA ARG A 183 -11.49 5.36 10.19
C ARG A 183 -11.68 5.89 8.77
N LEU A 184 -11.61 7.21 8.57
CA LEU A 184 -11.61 7.80 7.22
C LEU A 184 -10.42 7.29 6.40
N LEU A 185 -9.23 7.25 6.99
CA LEU A 185 -8.02 6.74 6.34
C LEU A 185 -8.15 5.27 5.91
N ASN A 186 -8.76 4.42 6.74
CA ASN A 186 -8.99 3.01 6.43
C ASN A 186 -9.86 2.80 5.19
N LEU A 187 -10.73 3.76 4.86
CA LEU A 187 -11.49 3.72 3.61
C LEU A 187 -10.76 4.42 2.45
N MET A 188 -10.25 5.63 2.68
CA MET A 188 -9.67 6.45 1.61
C MET A 188 -8.41 5.84 1.00
N HIS A 189 -7.67 5.00 1.73
CA HIS A 189 -6.44 4.41 1.22
C HIS A 189 -6.64 3.52 -0.01
N PHE A 190 -7.86 3.00 -0.21
CA PHE A 190 -8.18 2.17 -1.38
C PHE A 190 -8.16 2.97 -2.70
N LEU A 191 -8.18 4.31 -2.63
CA LEU A 191 -8.00 5.16 -3.79
C LEU A 191 -6.51 5.35 -4.08
N PRO A 192 -6.00 4.97 -5.28
CA PRO A 192 -4.59 5.14 -5.64
C PRO A 192 -4.11 6.60 -5.57
N GLY A 193 -5.03 7.55 -5.73
CA GLY A 193 -4.78 8.98 -5.61
C GLY A 193 -4.87 9.56 -4.20
N CYS A 194 -4.92 8.73 -3.16
CA CYS A 194 -4.98 9.19 -1.77
C CYS A 194 -3.62 9.71 -1.29
N VAL A 195 -3.63 10.93 -0.75
CA VAL A 195 -2.50 11.60 -0.12
C VAL A 195 -2.92 11.95 1.29
N VAL A 196 -2.14 11.51 2.27
CA VAL A 196 -2.40 11.77 3.70
C VAL A 196 -1.37 12.74 4.23
N HIS A 197 -1.83 13.80 4.89
CA HIS A 197 -0.98 14.83 5.48
C HIS A 197 -1.40 15.13 6.91
N ALA A 198 -0.45 15.50 7.76
CA ALA A 198 -0.71 16.00 9.11
C ALA A 198 0.08 17.29 9.33
N ALA A 199 -0.46 18.23 10.09
CA ALA A 199 0.12 19.56 10.26
C ALA A 199 1.55 19.57 10.82
N THR A 200 1.92 18.61 11.67
CA THR A 200 3.30 18.46 12.18
C THR A 200 4.18 17.56 11.30
N GLY A 201 3.65 17.00 10.21
CA GLY A 201 4.39 16.17 9.27
C GLY A 201 5.51 16.96 8.60
N ARG A 202 6.76 16.63 8.94
CA ARG A 202 7.96 17.26 8.36
C ARG A 202 8.00 17.19 6.83
N GLU A 203 8.52 18.24 6.19
CA GLU A 203 8.91 18.26 4.77
C GLU A 203 9.92 17.13 4.50
N LEU A 204 9.47 16.08 3.82
CA LEU A 204 10.25 14.89 3.47
C LEU A 204 10.02 14.52 1.99
N SER A 205 9.95 15.55 1.15
CA SER A 205 9.59 15.46 -0.26
C SER A 205 10.56 14.62 -1.07
N SER A 206 11.87 14.67 -0.80
CA SER A 206 12.88 13.90 -1.55
C SER A 206 12.86 12.40 -1.30
N GLU A 207 12.62 11.96 -0.07
CA GLU A 207 12.61 10.54 0.31
C GLU A 207 11.30 9.85 -0.13
N ILE A 208 10.18 10.57 -0.13
CA ILE A 208 8.88 10.06 -0.59
C ILE A 208 8.84 9.93 -2.10
N GLU A 209 9.39 10.88 -2.86
CA GLU A 209 9.49 10.71 -4.31
C GLU A 209 10.38 9.52 -4.70
N ALA A 210 11.43 9.23 -3.94
CA ALA A 210 12.27 8.04 -4.16
C ALA A 210 11.46 6.76 -3.90
N LEU A 211 10.80 6.66 -2.75
CA LEU A 211 9.96 5.51 -2.40
C LEU A 211 8.76 5.30 -3.35
N CYS A 212 8.17 6.38 -3.87
CA CYS A 212 7.07 6.30 -4.83
C CYS A 212 7.52 6.07 -6.28
N ARG A 213 8.74 6.45 -6.68
CA ARG A 213 9.29 6.11 -8.00
C ARG A 213 9.59 4.62 -8.09
N ASP A 214 10.17 4.05 -7.04
CA ASP A 214 10.51 2.63 -6.99
C ASP A 214 9.26 1.74 -7.09
N ALA A 215 8.12 2.16 -6.55
CA ALA A 215 6.85 1.41 -6.63
C ALA A 215 6.13 1.49 -7.99
N VAL A 216 6.22 2.63 -8.70
CA VAL A 216 5.60 2.78 -10.03
C VAL A 216 6.39 2.01 -11.11
N ASP A 217 7.70 1.83 -10.93
CA ASP A 217 8.53 1.04 -11.84
C ASP A 217 8.29 -0.48 -11.73
N VAL A 218 7.65 -0.97 -10.66
CA VAL A 218 7.27 -2.40 -10.53
C VAL A 218 6.12 -2.76 -11.49
N ALA A 219 5.20 -1.81 -11.73
CA ALA A 219 4.01 -2.02 -12.57
C ALA A 219 4.28 -2.16 -14.08
N ASN A 220 5.53 -1.97 -14.53
CA ASN A 220 5.93 -2.08 -15.94
C ASN A 220 6.93 -3.22 -16.22
N LEU A 221 7.08 -4.16 -15.30
CA LEU A 221 8.01 -5.26 -15.52
C LEU A 221 7.34 -6.38 -16.36
N PRO A 222 8.00 -6.88 -17.40
CA PRO A 222 7.47 -8.00 -18.20
C PRO A 222 7.25 -9.24 -17.32
N GLU A 223 6.24 -10.05 -17.69
CA GLU A 223 5.62 -11.23 -17.01
C GLU A 223 6.56 -12.36 -16.49
N GLY A 224 7.85 -12.12 -16.26
CA GLY A 224 8.77 -13.04 -15.58
C GLY A 224 9.27 -12.55 -14.21
N ASN A 225 8.62 -11.55 -13.62
CA ASN A 225 9.15 -10.83 -12.43
C ASN A 225 8.41 -11.10 -11.11
N GLU A 226 7.20 -11.68 -11.12
CA GLU A 226 6.44 -11.91 -9.88
C GLU A 226 7.15 -12.88 -8.93
N GLU A 227 7.68 -14.00 -9.45
CA GLU A 227 8.42 -14.99 -8.65
C GLU A 227 9.72 -14.41 -8.03
N TRP A 228 10.37 -13.45 -8.71
CA TRP A 228 11.56 -12.77 -8.19
C TRP A 228 11.24 -11.68 -7.19
N ASN A 229 10.03 -11.12 -7.20
CA ASN A 229 9.59 -10.15 -6.20
C ASN A 229 9.47 -10.83 -4.84
N GLU A 230 8.84 -12.01 -4.77
CA GLU A 230 8.76 -12.81 -3.53
C GLU A 230 10.15 -13.16 -3.00
N VAL A 231 11.09 -13.54 -3.88
CA VAL A 231 12.48 -13.79 -3.49
C VAL A 231 13.13 -12.53 -2.88
N LEU A 232 12.94 -11.36 -3.50
CA LEU A 232 13.55 -10.10 -3.02
C LEU A 232 12.91 -9.56 -1.73
N GLU A 233 11.67 -9.93 -1.44
CA GLU A 233 10.98 -9.59 -0.18
C GLU A 233 11.43 -10.48 0.98
N LEU A 234 11.59 -11.78 0.73
CA LEU A 234 11.89 -12.77 1.77
C LEU A 234 13.38 -12.89 2.07
N VAL A 235 14.25 -12.64 1.08
CA VAL A 235 15.69 -12.88 1.22
C VAL A 235 16.32 -11.90 2.19
N HIS A 236 17.29 -12.37 2.96
CA HIS A 236 18.11 -11.55 3.83
C HIS A 236 18.72 -10.36 3.04
N PRO A 237 18.66 -9.12 3.57
CA PRO A 237 19.05 -7.91 2.82
C PRO A 237 20.46 -7.94 2.23
N SER A 238 21.39 -8.68 2.85
CA SER A 238 22.76 -8.83 2.35
C SER A 238 22.87 -9.59 1.02
N LEU A 239 21.84 -10.33 0.61
CA LEU A 239 21.78 -11.09 -0.64
C LEU A 239 20.85 -10.46 -1.69
N ALA A 240 20.23 -9.32 -1.40
CA ALA A 240 19.33 -8.64 -2.33
C ALA A 240 20.04 -8.30 -3.67
N ASP A 241 21.28 -7.81 -3.60
CA ASP A 241 22.06 -7.49 -4.80
C ASP A 241 22.45 -8.74 -5.61
N LEU A 242 22.66 -9.88 -4.93
CA LEU A 242 22.90 -11.16 -5.60
C LEU A 242 21.63 -11.62 -6.33
N CYS A 243 20.47 -11.55 -5.69
CA CYS A 243 19.18 -11.95 -6.27
C CYS A 243 18.81 -11.10 -7.48
N LYS A 244 19.01 -9.77 -7.41
CA LYS A 244 18.85 -8.87 -8.57
C LYS A 244 19.74 -9.30 -9.74
N ARG A 245 21.02 -9.63 -9.49
CA ARG A 245 21.94 -10.12 -10.53
C ARG A 245 21.50 -11.45 -11.12
N LEU A 246 21.02 -12.39 -10.30
CA LEU A 246 20.50 -13.69 -10.75
C LEU A 246 19.27 -13.51 -11.66
N ARG A 247 18.33 -12.65 -11.24
CA ARG A 247 17.16 -12.25 -12.01
C ARG A 247 17.52 -11.61 -13.35
N ASP A 248 18.35 -10.57 -13.32
CA ASP A 248 18.73 -9.81 -14.52
C ASP A 248 19.50 -10.70 -15.52
N ASN A 249 20.10 -11.79 -15.02
CA ASN A 249 20.70 -12.84 -15.80
C ASN A 249 19.79 -14.08 -15.92
N GLY A 250 18.46 -13.93 -15.93
CA GLY A 250 17.49 -14.99 -16.21
C GLY A 250 17.83 -16.36 -15.60
N SER A 251 18.27 -16.37 -14.34
CA SER A 251 18.59 -17.61 -13.62
C SER A 251 17.30 -18.25 -13.13
N LEU A 252 17.36 -19.54 -12.78
CA LEU A 252 16.25 -20.21 -12.10
C LEU A 252 15.92 -19.49 -10.78
N VAL A 253 14.64 -19.40 -10.45
CA VAL A 253 14.17 -18.77 -9.22
C VAL A 253 14.46 -19.71 -8.03
N PRO A 254 15.09 -19.22 -6.95
CA PRO A 254 15.25 -20.00 -5.72
C PRO A 254 13.98 -19.97 -4.86
N GLU A 255 13.83 -21.00 -4.03
CA GLU A 255 12.99 -20.94 -2.83
C GLU A 255 13.78 -20.26 -1.70
N VAL A 256 13.11 -19.40 -0.91
CA VAL A 256 13.74 -18.61 0.16
C VAL A 256 13.34 -19.14 1.54
N GLY A 257 14.32 -19.26 2.45
CA GLY A 257 14.06 -19.60 3.85
C GLY A 257 13.55 -21.03 4.06
N VAL A 258 13.99 -21.98 3.24
CA VAL A 258 13.51 -23.37 3.28
C VAL A 258 14.16 -24.13 4.42
N ASP A 259 13.33 -24.68 5.32
CA ASP A 259 13.77 -25.59 6.36
C ASP A 259 14.11 -26.97 5.77
N ILE A 260 15.34 -27.43 6.02
CA ILE A 260 15.83 -28.74 5.61
C ILE A 260 15.80 -29.68 6.81
N ALA A 261 14.97 -30.71 6.69
CA ALA A 261 14.82 -31.78 7.67
C ALA A 261 15.62 -33.03 7.30
N ASP A 262 15.96 -33.83 8.30
CA ASP A 262 16.57 -35.15 8.11
C ASP A 262 15.52 -36.24 7.85
N ILE A 263 15.92 -37.51 7.89
CA ILE A 263 15.02 -38.65 7.63
C ILE A 263 13.95 -38.84 8.72
N ASP A 264 14.17 -38.27 9.90
CA ASP A 264 13.26 -38.31 11.05
C ASP A 264 12.38 -37.05 11.13
N ASP A 265 12.39 -36.23 10.07
CA ASP A 265 11.66 -34.95 9.95
C ASP A 265 12.14 -33.88 10.95
N GLU A 266 13.37 -34.02 11.48
CA GLU A 266 13.99 -33.03 12.36
C GLU A 266 14.72 -31.97 11.53
N VAL A 267 14.28 -30.71 11.62
CA VAL A 267 14.91 -29.57 10.93
C VAL A 267 16.29 -29.30 11.53
N PHE A 268 17.33 -29.44 10.73
CA PHE A 268 18.71 -29.23 11.17
C PHE A 268 19.38 -27.99 10.55
N CYS A 269 18.81 -27.41 9.49
CA CYS A 269 19.21 -26.10 8.98
C CYS A 269 18.15 -25.44 8.10
N THR A 270 18.22 -24.12 7.97
CA THR A 270 17.41 -23.33 7.03
C THR A 270 18.30 -22.83 5.89
N GLY A 271 17.90 -23.10 4.65
CA GLY A 271 18.53 -22.59 3.44
C GLY A 271 18.00 -21.21 3.09
N GLU A 272 18.90 -20.26 2.89
CA GLU A 272 18.52 -18.89 2.55
C GLU A 272 18.04 -18.78 1.10
N LEU A 273 18.76 -19.43 0.17
CA LEU A 273 18.35 -19.60 -1.23
C LEU A 273 18.53 -21.06 -1.61
N VAL A 274 17.47 -21.71 -2.08
CA VAL A 274 17.45 -23.14 -2.38
C VAL A 274 16.94 -23.40 -3.79
N TRP A 275 17.65 -24.24 -4.54
CA TRP A 275 17.20 -24.77 -5.82
C TRP A 275 17.09 -26.30 -5.71
N PRO A 276 15.94 -26.85 -5.32
CA PRO A 276 15.78 -28.28 -5.06
C PRO A 276 16.15 -29.15 -6.27
N ASP A 277 15.70 -28.76 -7.46
CA ASP A 277 15.98 -29.48 -8.72
C ASP A 277 17.47 -29.53 -9.08
N LYS A 278 18.24 -28.53 -8.63
CA LYS A 278 19.69 -28.46 -8.83
C LYS A 278 20.48 -29.01 -7.65
N LYS A 279 19.79 -29.40 -6.57
CA LYS A 279 20.39 -29.70 -5.26
C LYS A 279 21.43 -28.66 -4.86
N LEU A 280 21.07 -27.38 -4.91
CA LEU A 280 21.96 -26.28 -4.51
C LEU A 280 21.32 -25.46 -3.39
N ILE A 281 22.13 -25.10 -2.40
CA ILE A 281 21.71 -24.34 -1.21
C ILE A 281 22.75 -23.29 -0.86
N VAL A 282 22.28 -22.06 -0.59
CA VAL A 282 23.06 -20.96 -0.04
C VAL A 282 22.73 -20.82 1.44
N LEU A 283 23.75 -20.82 2.30
CA LEU A 283 23.59 -20.72 3.75
C LEU A 283 24.11 -19.38 4.27
N MET A 284 23.30 -18.70 5.09
CA MET A 284 23.72 -17.49 5.82
C MET A 284 24.80 -17.79 6.85
N ASN A 285 24.56 -18.82 7.68
CA ASN A 285 25.44 -19.20 8.79
C ASN A 285 25.85 -20.68 8.66
N GLY A 286 26.50 -21.02 7.53
CA GLY A 286 26.98 -22.37 7.27
C GLY A 286 28.07 -22.80 8.26
N ASN A 287 27.78 -23.82 9.08
CA ASN A 287 28.81 -24.52 9.87
C ASN A 287 29.26 -25.78 9.10
N LEU A 288 30.56 -26.10 9.16
CA LEU A 288 31.19 -27.26 8.52
C LEU A 288 30.45 -28.59 8.77
N ASN A 289 29.82 -28.77 9.93
CA ASN A 289 29.03 -29.97 10.21
C ASN A 289 27.76 -30.04 9.35
N VAL A 290 27.02 -28.94 9.24
CA VAL A 290 25.80 -28.84 8.41
C VAL A 290 26.15 -28.99 6.93
N SER A 291 27.21 -28.33 6.47
CA SER A 291 27.69 -28.44 5.09
C SER A 291 28.01 -29.88 4.71
N LYS A 292 28.72 -30.62 5.57
CA LYS A 292 29.05 -32.04 5.32
C LYS A 292 27.83 -32.96 5.26
N ILE A 293 26.82 -32.71 6.08
CA ILE A 293 25.57 -33.48 6.08
C ILE A 293 24.84 -33.25 4.75
N LEU A 294 24.66 -31.98 4.35
CA LEU A 294 24.04 -31.60 3.09
C LEU A 294 24.81 -32.16 1.87
N GLU A 295 26.14 -32.05 1.86
CA GLU A 295 27.00 -32.63 0.83
C GLU A 295 26.86 -34.16 0.75
N GLY A 296 26.76 -34.84 1.90
CA GLY A 296 26.47 -36.27 1.99
C GLY A 296 25.11 -36.66 1.40
N MET A 297 24.13 -35.76 1.45
CA MET A 297 22.81 -35.88 0.81
C MET A 297 22.81 -35.49 -0.69
N GLY A 298 23.98 -35.10 -1.20
CA GLY A 298 24.20 -34.73 -2.60
C GLY A 298 23.87 -33.26 -2.91
N TRP A 299 23.76 -32.41 -1.89
CA TRP A 299 23.61 -30.97 -2.08
C TRP A 299 24.96 -30.30 -2.33
N LYS A 300 24.96 -29.27 -3.20
CA LYS A 300 26.05 -28.31 -3.30
C LYS A 300 25.76 -27.16 -2.34
N VAL A 301 26.67 -26.93 -1.41
CA VAL A 301 26.53 -25.92 -0.36
C VAL A 301 27.45 -24.74 -0.67
N ILE A 302 26.91 -23.53 -0.67
CA ILE A 302 27.65 -22.28 -0.86
C ILE A 302 27.36 -21.35 0.32
N SER A 303 28.38 -20.66 0.82
CA SER A 303 28.16 -19.63 1.84
C SER A 303 27.58 -18.36 1.20
N ALA A 304 26.75 -17.61 1.93
CA ALA A 304 26.23 -16.32 1.48
C ALA A 304 27.33 -15.34 1.05
N SER A 305 28.49 -15.38 1.73
CA SER A 305 29.67 -14.59 1.36
C SER A 305 30.25 -15.02 0.01
N ASP A 306 30.48 -16.32 -0.20
CA ASP A 306 31.06 -16.82 -1.45
C ASP A 306 30.13 -16.57 -2.64
N ALA A 307 28.81 -16.74 -2.44
CA ALA A 307 27.80 -16.48 -3.45
C ALA A 307 27.80 -15.01 -3.90
N SER A 308 27.94 -14.09 -2.95
CA SER A 308 28.02 -12.65 -3.20
C SER A 308 29.35 -12.21 -3.83
N GLU A 309 30.47 -12.85 -3.48
CA GLU A 309 31.78 -12.56 -4.07
C GLU A 309 31.92 -13.07 -5.50
N LYS A 310 31.26 -14.20 -5.83
CA LYS A 310 31.37 -14.88 -7.14
C LYS A 310 30.00 -15.15 -7.79
N PRO A 311 29.17 -14.12 -8.03
CA PRO A 311 27.81 -14.29 -8.54
C PRO A 311 27.78 -14.95 -9.93
N MET A 312 28.80 -14.70 -10.77
CA MET A 312 28.86 -15.26 -12.11
C MET A 312 29.09 -16.77 -12.15
N SER A 313 29.80 -17.34 -11.17
CA SER A 313 29.94 -18.79 -11.03
C SER A 313 28.58 -19.43 -10.76
N LEU A 314 27.81 -18.84 -9.84
CA LEU A 314 26.47 -19.31 -9.49
C LEU A 314 25.50 -19.21 -10.67
N ILE A 315 25.49 -18.07 -11.37
CA ILE A 315 24.68 -17.86 -12.59
C ILE A 315 25.01 -18.90 -13.66
N SER A 316 26.30 -19.16 -13.91
CA SER A 316 26.75 -20.15 -14.88
C SER A 316 26.24 -21.55 -14.53
N PHE A 317 26.32 -21.93 -13.26
CA PHE A 317 25.86 -23.23 -12.79
C PHE A 317 24.34 -23.41 -12.94
N LEU A 318 23.55 -22.40 -12.55
CA LEU A 318 22.09 -22.46 -12.63
C LEU A 318 21.58 -22.55 -14.08
N ARG A 319 22.34 -22.02 -15.04
CA ARG A 319 22.07 -22.10 -16.48
C ARG A 319 22.57 -23.38 -17.16
N GLY A 320 23.16 -24.32 -16.41
CA GLY A 320 23.59 -25.63 -16.92
C GLY A 320 25.09 -25.77 -17.21
N GLY A 321 25.95 -24.90 -16.66
CA GLY A 321 27.40 -25.08 -16.67
C GLY A 321 27.88 -26.06 -15.58
N ASP A 322 28.96 -26.81 -15.85
CA ASP A 322 29.46 -27.89 -14.98
C ASP A 322 30.31 -27.43 -13.78
N SER A 323 30.62 -26.13 -13.64
CA SER A 323 31.55 -25.63 -12.61
C SER A 323 31.00 -24.44 -11.82
N LEU A 324 31.10 -24.55 -10.48
CA LEU A 324 30.99 -23.47 -9.50
C LEU A 324 32.38 -23.02 -9.07
#